data_AF-A0A1I3TG02-F1
#
_entry.id   AF-A0A1I3TG02-F1
#
_cell.length_a   1.000
_cell.length_b   1.000
_cell.length_c   1.000
_cell.angle_alpha   90.00
_cell.angle_beta   90.00
_cell.angle_gamma   90.00
#
_symmetry.space_group_name_H-M   'P 1'
#
loop_
_entity.id
_entity.type
_entity.pdbx_description
1 polymer ?
#
loop_
_entity_poly.entity_id
_entity_poly.type
_entity_poly.pdbx_seq_one_letter_code
_entity_poly.pdbx_strand_id
1 'polypeptide(L)'
;MKSNRSIWLLTFILSMLVLLAIYGFGFDFQFLKYEVNEKNQLVMYEGLSGPNPIINSDVSNEQESLSVLGTHMDRFNQWVLAAVLITPFFIASYILLFNEKRMKHHPKKKKYFSWTLATSLIFFTLFIFIWIRYIKLINEAYHNVLF
;
A
#
# COMPACT_ATOMS: atom_id res chain seq x y z
N MET A 1 -32.36 -15.69 -5.57
CA MET A 1 -31.75 -14.36 -5.33
C MET A 1 -30.50 -14.54 -4.46
N LYS A 2 -29.30 -14.10 -4.89
CA LYS A 2 -28.08 -14.23 -4.05
C LYS A 2 -28.18 -13.37 -2.78
N SER A 3 -27.82 -13.92 -1.62
CA SER A 3 -27.80 -13.21 -0.32
C SER A 3 -26.82 -12.03 -0.33
N ASN A 4 -27.09 -10.98 0.46
CA ASN A 4 -26.19 -9.84 0.64
C ASN A 4 -24.79 -10.27 1.09
N ARG A 5 -24.72 -11.29 1.96
CA ARG A 5 -23.46 -11.88 2.42
C ARG A 5 -22.65 -12.49 1.27
N SER A 6 -23.31 -13.23 0.37
CA SER A 6 -22.64 -13.89 -0.75
C SER A 6 -22.07 -12.90 -1.76
N ILE A 7 -22.78 -11.79 -2.01
CA ILE A 7 -22.28 -10.73 -2.91
C ILE A 7 -21.14 -9.96 -2.26
N TRP A 8 -21.27 -9.61 -0.98
CA TRP A 8 -20.18 -8.97 -0.26
C TRP A 8 -18.91 -9.83 -0.30
N LEU A 9 -19.03 -11.14 0.00
CA LEU A 9 -17.89 -12.05 -0.04
C LEU A 9 -17.29 -12.19 -1.44
N LEU A 10 -18.14 -12.31 -2.47
CA LEU A 10 -17.67 -12.40 -3.86
C LEU A 10 -16.92 -11.12 -4.26
N THR A 11 -17.49 -9.95 -3.96
CA THR A 11 -16.86 -8.67 -4.25
C THR A 11 -15.55 -8.49 -3.48
N PHE A 12 -15.52 -8.89 -2.21
CA PHE A 12 -14.30 -8.90 -1.39
C PHE A 12 -13.21 -9.76 -2.04
N ILE A 13 -13.52 -11.02 -2.36
CA ILE A 13 -12.54 -11.94 -2.96
C ILE A 13 -12.04 -11.41 -4.30
N LEU A 14 -12.95 -10.97 -5.18
CA LEU A 14 -12.56 -10.45 -6.51
C LEU A 14 -11.70 -9.19 -6.39
N SER A 15 -12.09 -8.23 -5.55
CA SER A 15 -11.27 -7.02 -5.36
C SER A 15 -9.92 -7.32 -4.70
N MET A 16 -9.87 -8.27 -3.75
CA MET A 16 -8.62 -8.71 -3.13
C MET A 16 -7.68 -9.35 -4.15
N LEU A 17 -8.19 -10.26 -5.00
CA LEU A 17 -7.40 -10.88 -6.06
C LEU A 17 -6.89 -9.85 -7.07
N VAL A 18 -7.73 -8.90 -7.48
CA VAL A 18 -7.32 -7.83 -8.42
C VAL A 18 -6.21 -6.98 -7.81
N LEU A 19 -6.36 -6.53 -6.55
CA LEU A 19 -5.34 -5.69 -5.92
C LEU A 19 -4.05 -6.45 -5.64
N LEU A 20 -4.12 -7.72 -5.23
CA LEU A 20 -2.95 -8.57 -5.07
C LEU A 20 -2.26 -8.85 -6.41
N ALA A 21 -3.02 -9.07 -7.49
CA ALA A 21 -2.45 -9.23 -8.82
C ALA A 21 -1.74 -7.96 -9.28
N ILE A 22 -2.36 -6.79 -9.08
CA ILE A 22 -1.71 -5.50 -9.37
C ILE A 22 -0.43 -5.35 -8.55
N TYR A 23 -0.47 -5.67 -7.25
CA TYR A 23 0.69 -5.51 -6.39
C TYR A 23 1.82 -6.49 -6.70
N GLY A 24 1.49 -7.75 -6.96
CA GLY A 24 2.46 -8.80 -7.32
C GLY A 24 3.03 -8.61 -8.72
N PHE A 25 2.20 -8.43 -9.75
CA PHE A 25 2.68 -8.31 -11.13
C PHE A 25 3.24 -6.92 -11.45
N GLY A 26 2.72 -5.87 -10.82
CA GLY A 26 3.17 -4.50 -11.05
C GLY A 26 4.42 -4.15 -10.24
N PHE A 27 4.50 -4.61 -8.99
CA PHE A 27 5.50 -4.13 -8.03
C PHE A 27 6.33 -5.24 -7.42
N ASP A 28 6.16 -6.51 -7.82
CA ASP A 28 6.86 -7.65 -7.22
C ASP A 28 6.76 -7.68 -5.67
N PHE A 29 5.59 -7.29 -5.15
CA PHE A 29 5.34 -7.12 -3.71
C PHE A 29 6.24 -6.08 -2.99
N GLN A 30 6.93 -5.23 -3.73
CA GLN A 30 7.79 -4.17 -3.22
C GLN A 30 7.50 -2.86 -3.97
N PHE A 31 6.78 -1.95 -3.33
CA PHE A 31 6.51 -0.63 -3.92
C PHE A 31 7.78 0.23 -3.98
N LEU A 32 8.62 0.14 -2.95
CA LEU A 32 9.97 0.70 -2.94
C LEU A 32 10.98 -0.43 -2.82
N LYS A 33 11.99 -0.43 -3.68
CA LYS A 33 13.15 -1.33 -3.54
C LYS A 33 14.43 -0.58 -3.87
N TYR A 34 15.54 -1.05 -3.34
CA TYR A 34 16.86 -0.60 -3.72
C TYR A 34 17.73 -1.80 -4.08
N GLU A 35 18.68 -1.57 -4.98
CA GLU A 35 19.68 -2.55 -5.39
C GLU A 35 21.05 -1.86 -5.43
N VAL A 36 22.11 -2.62 -5.20
CA VAL A 36 23.48 -2.16 -5.42
C VAL A 36 23.98 -2.83 -6.69
N ASN A 37 24.36 -2.05 -7.70
CA ASN A 37 24.82 -2.59 -8.98
C ASN A 37 26.27 -3.13 -8.89
N GLU A 38 26.75 -3.74 -9.98
CA GLU A 38 28.12 -4.30 -10.06
C GLU A 38 29.24 -3.25 -9.87
N LYS A 39 28.91 -1.95 -9.94
CA LYS A 39 29.84 -0.83 -9.71
C LYS A 39 29.74 -0.27 -8.30
N ASN A 40 29.11 -0.99 -7.36
CA ASN A 40 28.83 -0.54 -6.00
C ASN A 40 28.01 0.76 -5.94
N GLN A 41 27.06 0.95 -6.86
CA GLN A 41 26.21 2.15 -6.88
C GLN A 41 24.79 1.80 -6.43
N LEU A 42 24.22 2.67 -5.61
CA LEU A 42 22.84 2.55 -5.17
C LEU A 42 21.87 2.89 -6.32
N VAL A 43 20.93 1.99 -6.57
CA VAL A 43 19.84 2.16 -7.53
C VAL A 43 18.52 2.01 -6.78
N MET A 44 17.64 3.00 -6.94
CA MET A 44 16.34 3.04 -6.27
C MET A 44 15.24 2.78 -7.29
N TYR A 45 14.21 2.03 -6.90
CA TYR A 45 13.04 1.80 -7.73
C TYR A 45 11.81 2.24 -6.94
N GLU A 46 10.97 3.06 -7.57
CA GLU A 46 9.75 3.59 -6.97
C GLU A 46 8.55 3.31 -7.87
N GLY A 47 7.66 2.47 -7.38
CA GLY A 47 6.42 2.13 -8.05
C GLY A 47 6.64 1.41 -9.38
N LEU A 48 5.86 1.80 -10.40
CA LEU A 48 6.02 1.31 -11.79
C LEU A 48 7.02 2.14 -12.59
N SER A 49 7.49 3.25 -12.02
CA SER A 49 8.60 4.02 -12.58
C SER A 49 9.82 3.10 -12.55
N GLY A 50 10.52 2.98 -13.67
CA GLY A 50 11.80 2.27 -13.73
C GLY A 50 12.82 2.84 -12.72
N PRO A 51 14.05 2.31 -12.69
CA PRO A 51 15.05 2.77 -11.73
C PRO A 51 15.19 4.30 -11.76
N ASN A 52 14.98 4.93 -10.61
CA ASN A 52 15.31 6.34 -10.39
C ASN A 52 16.85 6.50 -10.44
N PRO A 53 17.34 7.68 -10.83
CA PRO A 53 18.68 7.84 -11.37
C PRO A 53 19.79 7.31 -10.45
N ILE A 54 20.69 6.55 -11.06
CA ILE A 54 21.94 6.04 -10.47
C ILE A 54 22.73 7.25 -9.95
N ILE A 55 22.89 7.36 -8.65
CA ILE A 55 23.82 8.34 -8.09
C ILE A 55 25.20 7.68 -8.09
N ASN A 56 26.16 8.35 -8.73
CA ASN A 56 27.52 7.89 -9.01
C ASN A 56 28.40 7.81 -7.73
N SER A 57 27.82 7.43 -6.59
CA SER A 57 28.51 7.27 -5.30
C SER A 57 28.83 5.79 -5.10
N ASP A 58 30.11 5.47 -4.84
CA ASP A 58 30.51 4.15 -4.37
C ASP A 58 30.01 3.95 -2.93
N VAL A 59 29.11 2.99 -2.72
CA VAL A 59 28.51 2.67 -1.41
C VAL A 59 29.11 1.43 -0.76
N SER A 60 30.29 0.96 -1.22
CA SER A 60 30.94 -0.25 -0.70
C SER A 60 31.23 -0.22 0.81
N ASN A 61 31.41 0.96 1.41
CA ASN A 61 31.64 1.12 2.85
C ASN A 61 30.38 1.50 3.66
N GLU A 62 29.22 1.64 3.00
CA GLU A 62 27.98 2.16 3.60
C GLU A 62 27.00 1.07 4.03
N GLN A 63 27.51 -0.11 4.40
CA GLN A 63 26.70 -1.31 4.61
C GLN A 63 25.70 -1.18 5.77
N GLU A 64 26.08 -0.45 6.82
CA GLU A 64 25.19 -0.13 7.94
C GLU A 64 24.06 0.82 7.50
N SER A 65 24.40 1.91 6.81
CA SER A 65 23.46 2.89 6.26
C SER A 65 22.47 2.24 5.28
N LEU A 66 22.96 1.34 4.41
CA LEU A 66 22.14 0.54 3.49
C LEU A 66 21.18 -0.41 4.23
N SER A 67 21.63 -1.05 5.31
CA SER A 67 20.78 -1.91 6.14
C SER A 67 19.63 -1.13 6.81
N VAL A 68 19.91 0.09 7.27
CA VAL A 68 18.89 0.99 7.83
C VAL A 68 17.88 1.42 6.76
N LEU A 69 18.36 1.79 5.58
CA LEU A 69 17.53 2.12 4.42
C LEU A 69 16.58 0.96 4.08
N GLY A 70 17.12 -0.26 3.96
CA GLY A 70 16.33 -1.46 3.69
C GLY A 70 15.27 -1.75 4.75
N THR A 71 15.62 -1.62 6.02
CA THR A 71 14.66 -1.79 7.12
C THR A 71 13.48 -0.82 7.01
N HIS A 72 13.74 0.44 6.64
CA HIS A 72 12.68 1.43 6.47
C HIS A 72 11.81 1.15 5.25
N MET A 73 12.40 0.70 4.14
CA MET A 73 11.66 0.29 2.94
C MET A 73 10.80 -0.95 3.15
N ASP A 74 11.34 -1.97 3.81
CA ASP A 74 10.59 -3.20 4.11
C ASP A 74 9.36 -2.89 4.96
N ARG A 75 9.53 -2.08 6.01
CA ARG A 75 8.40 -1.62 6.83
C ARG A 75 7.39 -0.82 6.02
N PHE A 76 7.84 0.04 5.12
CA PHE A 76 6.95 0.79 4.23
C PHE A 76 6.16 -0.16 3.32
N ASN A 77 6.83 -1.12 2.66
CA ASN A 77 6.19 -2.13 1.81
C ASN A 77 5.18 -2.98 2.58
N GLN A 78 5.46 -3.34 3.83
CA GLN A 78 4.50 -4.04 4.69
C GLN A 78 3.24 -3.20 4.95
N TRP A 79 3.38 -1.89 5.15
CA TRP A 79 2.22 -0.99 5.28
C TRP A 79 1.43 -0.85 3.98
N VAL A 80 2.10 -0.81 2.83
CA VAL A 80 1.44 -0.83 1.52
C VAL A 80 0.67 -2.13 1.32
N LEU A 81 1.28 -3.28 1.64
CA LEU A 81 0.61 -4.58 1.59
C LEU A 81 -0.60 -4.63 2.53
N ALA A 82 -0.49 -4.12 3.75
CA ALA A 82 -1.61 -4.03 4.68
C ALA A 82 -2.77 -3.19 4.09
N ALA A 83 -2.46 -2.07 3.44
CA ALA A 83 -3.46 -1.25 2.75
C ALA A 83 -4.12 -2.01 1.58
N VAL A 84 -3.35 -2.77 0.79
CA VAL A 84 -3.83 -3.65 -0.28
C VAL A 84 -4.81 -4.70 0.26
N LEU A 85 -4.55 -5.28 1.44
CA LEU A 85 -5.41 -6.30 2.05
C LEU A 85 -6.69 -5.73 2.68
N ILE A 86 -6.64 -4.50 3.19
CA ILE A 86 -7.78 -3.85 3.88
C ILE A 86 -8.74 -3.19 2.87
N THR A 87 -8.23 -2.63 1.78
CA THR A 87 -9.02 -1.92 0.76
C THR A 87 -10.22 -2.74 0.20
N PRO A 88 -10.10 -4.04 -0.11
CA PRO A 88 -11.21 -4.90 -0.53
C PRO A 88 -12.42 -4.89 0.40
N PHE A 89 -12.20 -4.79 1.71
CA PHE A 89 -13.26 -4.74 2.70
C PHE A 89 -14.15 -3.50 2.50
N PHE A 90 -13.53 -2.35 2.25
CA PHE A 90 -14.25 -1.11 1.98
C PHE A 90 -14.96 -1.16 0.63
N ILE A 91 -14.29 -1.64 -0.42
CA ILE A 91 -14.89 -1.81 -1.75
C ILE A 91 -16.17 -2.66 -1.67
N ALA A 92 -16.09 -3.84 -1.04
CA ALA A 92 -17.23 -4.73 -0.88
C ALA A 92 -18.37 -4.09 -0.06
N SER A 93 -18.01 -3.37 1.01
CA SER A 93 -18.98 -2.69 1.86
C SER A 93 -19.69 -1.56 1.12
N TYR A 94 -18.97 -0.71 0.40
CA TYR A 94 -19.57 0.38 -0.40
C TYR A 94 -20.44 -0.14 -1.53
N ILE A 95 -19.99 -1.16 -2.28
CA ILE A 95 -20.79 -1.77 -3.36
C ILE A 95 -22.13 -2.28 -2.84
N LEU A 96 -22.15 -2.91 -1.66
CA LEU A 96 -23.39 -3.37 -1.05
C LEU A 96 -24.25 -2.19 -0.56
N LEU A 97 -23.65 -1.20 0.10
CA LEU A 97 -24.36 -0.05 0.68
C LEU A 97 -24.99 0.86 -0.38
N PHE A 98 -24.33 1.04 -1.53
CA PHE A 98 -24.85 1.83 -2.65
C PHE A 98 -25.87 1.07 -3.51
N ASN A 99 -25.99 -0.25 -3.37
CA ASN A 99 -26.94 -1.03 -4.15
C ASN A 99 -28.39 -0.74 -3.74
N GLU A 100 -29.10 0.07 -4.54
CA GLU A 100 -30.49 0.46 -4.25
C GLU A 100 -31.44 -0.73 -4.19
N LYS A 101 -31.30 -1.72 -5.08
CA LYS A 101 -32.17 -2.91 -5.10
C LYS A 101 -32.16 -3.68 -3.78
N ARG A 102 -31.07 -3.55 -3.00
CA ARG A 102 -30.86 -4.31 -1.76
C ARG A 102 -30.98 -3.46 -0.50
N MET A 103 -30.60 -2.19 -0.56
CA MET A 103 -30.50 -1.34 0.62
C MET A 103 -31.52 -0.20 0.67
N LYS A 104 -32.33 0.03 -0.39
CA LYS A 104 -33.25 1.19 -0.48
C LYS A 104 -34.16 1.38 0.75
N HIS A 105 -34.69 0.29 1.31
CA HIS A 105 -35.58 0.34 2.48
C HIS A 105 -34.96 -0.28 3.74
N HIS A 106 -33.64 -0.51 3.77
CA HIS A 106 -33.03 -1.15 4.93
C HIS A 106 -32.92 -0.14 6.09
N PRO A 107 -33.54 -0.41 7.25
CA PRO A 107 -33.68 0.58 8.34
C PRO A 107 -32.33 1.04 8.90
N LYS A 108 -31.28 0.21 8.78
CA LYS A 108 -29.92 0.51 9.26
C LYS A 108 -28.96 1.01 8.18
N LYS A 109 -29.39 1.26 6.94
CA LYS A 109 -28.51 1.70 5.83
C LYS A 109 -27.67 2.92 6.21
N LYS A 110 -28.32 3.97 6.73
CA LYS A 110 -27.66 5.23 7.13
C LYS A 110 -26.60 5.00 8.21
N LYS A 111 -26.88 4.12 9.18
CA LYS A 111 -25.96 3.76 10.26
C LYS A 111 -24.74 3.02 9.71
N TYR A 112 -24.94 2.00 8.88
CA TYR A 112 -23.82 1.26 8.28
C TYR A 112 -22.99 2.12 7.34
N PHE A 113 -23.62 3.01 6.58
CA PHE A 113 -22.92 3.96 5.74
C PHE A 113 -22.06 4.92 6.56
N SER A 114 -22.62 5.53 7.61
CA SER A 114 -21.89 6.43 8.50
C SER A 114 -20.71 5.73 9.19
N TRP A 115 -20.89 4.50 9.66
CA TRP A 115 -19.82 3.71 10.25
C TRP A 115 -18.72 3.38 9.23
N THR A 116 -19.10 2.89 8.04
CA THR A 116 -18.12 2.57 6.98
C THR A 116 -17.32 3.80 6.59
N LEU A 117 -17.99 4.96 6.44
CA LEU A 117 -17.35 6.24 6.12
C LEU A 117 -16.39 6.70 7.22
N ALA A 118 -16.82 6.65 8.48
CA ALA A 118 -15.97 7.02 9.62
C ALA A 118 -14.74 6.12 9.71
N THR A 119 -14.91 4.81 9.53
CA THR A 119 -13.79 3.86 9.53
C THR A 119 -12.86 4.10 8.33
N SER A 120 -13.39 4.31 7.12
CA SER A 120 -12.56 4.68 5.95
C SER A 120 -11.74 5.94 6.20
N LEU A 121 -12.33 6.98 6.81
CA LEU A 121 -11.63 8.22 7.11
C LEU A 121 -10.47 7.99 8.09
N ILE A 122 -10.70 7.22 9.16
CA ILE A 122 -9.65 6.85 10.13
C ILE A 122 -8.50 6.11 9.44
N PHE A 123 -8.81 5.09 8.64
CA PHE A 123 -7.79 4.34 7.91
C PHE A 123 -7.02 5.21 6.92
N PHE A 124 -7.70 6.12 6.23
CA PHE A 124 -7.05 7.04 5.29
C PHE A 124 -6.11 8.03 6.00
N THR A 125 -6.53 8.60 7.12
CA THR A 125 -5.68 9.49 7.93
C THR A 125 -4.47 8.75 8.48
N LEU A 126 -4.64 7.52 9.01
CA LEU A 126 -3.54 6.70 9.49
C LEU A 126 -2.57 6.34 8.36
N PHE A 127 -3.09 5.98 7.19
CA PHE A 127 -2.28 5.65 6.03
C PHE A 127 -1.43 6.85 5.58
N ILE A 128 -2.03 8.05 5.46
CA ILE A 128 -1.29 9.27 5.11
C ILE A 128 -0.19 9.56 6.15
N PHE A 129 -0.51 9.44 7.44
CA PHE A 129 0.46 9.67 8.50
C PHE A 129 1.66 8.71 8.41
N ILE A 130 1.39 7.41 8.24
CA ILE A 130 2.41 6.38 8.06
C ILE A 130 3.23 6.67 6.80
N TRP A 131 2.56 6.99 5.69
CA TRP A 131 3.20 7.29 4.41
C TRP A 131 4.21 8.44 4.54
N ILE A 132 3.79 9.58 5.12
CA ILE A 132 4.65 10.74 5.34
C ILE A 132 5.82 10.38 6.26
N ARG A 133 5.56 9.66 7.36
CA ARG A 133 6.60 9.27 8.32
C ARG A 133 7.68 8.41 7.67
N TYR A 134 7.28 7.40 6.91
CA TYR A 134 8.23 6.47 6.31
C TYR A 134 8.96 7.07 5.10
N ILE A 135 8.32 7.91 4.29
CA ILE A 135 9.04 8.67 3.25
C ILE A 135 10.13 9.53 3.88
N LYS A 136 9.84 10.21 4.99
CA LYS A 136 10.85 11.01 5.69
C LYS A 136 12.03 10.15 6.17
N LEU A 137 11.74 9.01 6.81
CA LEU A 137 12.78 8.08 7.28
C LEU A 137 13.62 7.49 6.14
N ILE A 138 12.98 7.10 5.03
CA ILE A 138 13.65 6.58 3.85
C ILE A 138 14.54 7.66 3.24
N ASN A 139 14.06 8.91 3.13
CA ASN A 139 14.83 10.01 2.59
C ASN A 139 16.03 10.38 3.48
N GLU A 140 15.87 10.37 4.81
CA GLU A 140 16.98 10.57 5.76
C GLU A 140 18.02 9.45 5.64
N ALA A 141 17.60 8.18 5.63
CA ALA A 141 18.51 7.06 5.46
C ALA A 141 19.20 7.06 4.09
N TYR A 142 18.47 7.43 3.03
CA TYR A 142 19.01 7.58 1.69
C TYR A 142 20.08 8.68 1.63
N HIS A 143 19.85 9.80 2.32
CA HIS A 143 20.84 10.87 2.42
C HIS A 143 22.11 10.39 3.12
N ASN A 144 21.99 9.68 4.24
CA ASN A 144 23.14 9.14 4.98
C ASN A 144 23.95 8.09 4.20
N VAL A 145 23.34 7.40 3.22
CA VAL A 145 24.07 6.48 2.33
C VAL A 145 24.90 7.24 1.29
N LEU A 146 24.52 8.48 0.96
CA LEU A 146 25.10 9.23 -0.15
C LEU A 146 26.01 10.38 0.25
N PHE A 147 25.90 10.88 1.48
CA PHE A 147 26.55 12.09 1.99
C PHE A 147 27.04 11.86 3.42
#